data_AF-A0A2N2PUB2-F1
#
_entry.id   AF-A0A2N2PUB2-F1
#
_cell.length_a   1.000
_cell.length_b   1.000
_cell.length_c   1.000
_cell.angle_alpha   90.00
_cell.angle_beta   90.00
_cell.angle_gamma   90.00
#
_symmetry.space_group_name_H-M   'P 1'
#
loop_
_entity.id
_entity.type
_entity.pdbx_description
1 polymer ?
#
loop_
_entity_poly.entity_id
_entity_poly.type
_entity_poly.pdbx_seq_one_letter_code
_entity_poly.pdbx_strand_id
1 'polypeptide(L)'
;MFDSPQDWSAGDGLSFYFTVEQAGLLFDMDLYAGTPENRETYLYTIEAPAESAAGWIPMELRWEDFHRAAWEENAGAPFAKANELVGIAFGMTTLPDAPNVGSLRVDDIYLLGADSAPLVEPAANPPAEPEATEPVEEARRRGLNCGGAALAPFALVGFAFLQKRSRNVRR
;
A
#
# COMPACT_ATOMS: atom_id res chain seq x y z
N MET A 1 -14.40 -9.56 -5.48
CA MET A 1 -15.69 -10.06 -5.00
C MET A 1 -15.59 -11.55 -4.85
N PHE A 2 -16.37 -12.11 -3.93
CA PHE A 2 -16.47 -13.56 -3.74
C PHE A 2 -17.32 -14.19 -4.85
N ASP A 3 -17.05 -15.45 -5.17
CA ASP A 3 -17.80 -16.19 -6.19
C ASP A 3 -19.23 -16.51 -5.75
N SER A 4 -19.47 -16.56 -4.43
CA SER A 4 -20.78 -16.71 -3.82
C SER A 4 -20.90 -15.86 -2.55
N PRO A 5 -22.12 -15.53 -2.10
CA PRO A 5 -22.32 -14.90 -0.79
C PRO A 5 -21.67 -15.72 0.32
N GLN A 6 -21.05 -15.03 1.27
CA GLN A 6 -20.41 -15.57 2.46
C GLN A 6 -21.32 -15.33 3.66
N ASP A 7 -21.44 -16.34 4.52
CA ASP A 7 -22.14 -16.22 5.79
C ASP A 7 -21.13 -15.98 6.92
N TRP A 8 -21.08 -14.74 7.39
CA TRP A 8 -20.24 -14.28 8.49
C TRP A 8 -21.06 -13.93 9.74
N SER A 9 -22.31 -14.38 9.82
CA SER A 9 -23.20 -14.13 10.96
C SER A 9 -22.72 -14.74 12.28
N ALA A 10 -21.71 -15.64 12.23
CA ALA A 10 -21.05 -16.19 13.41
C ALA A 10 -20.10 -15.20 14.10
N GLY A 11 -19.69 -14.12 13.44
CA GLY A 11 -18.91 -13.04 14.04
C GLY A 11 -19.75 -11.81 14.33
N ASP A 12 -19.27 -10.96 15.24
CA ASP A 12 -19.88 -9.67 15.58
C ASP A 12 -19.39 -8.51 14.69
N GLY A 13 -18.40 -8.77 13.86
CA GLY A 13 -17.68 -7.74 13.11
C GLY A 13 -16.44 -8.26 12.40
N LEU A 14 -15.59 -7.32 11.99
CA LEU A 14 -14.25 -7.58 11.44
C LEU A 14 -13.20 -7.00 12.37
N SER A 15 -12.06 -7.67 12.41
CA SER A 15 -10.86 -7.14 13.02
C SER A 15 -9.68 -7.34 12.09
N PHE A 16 -8.76 -6.39 12.12
CA PHE A 16 -7.57 -6.37 11.27
C PHE A 16 -6.48 -5.50 11.89
N TYR A 17 -5.24 -5.70 11.45
CA TYR A 17 -4.14 -4.78 11.77
C TYR A 17 -3.92 -3.83 10.62
N PHE A 18 -3.58 -2.58 10.92
CA PHE A 18 -3.16 -1.62 9.91
C PHE A 18 -2.02 -0.72 10.38
N THR A 19 -1.29 -0.17 9.41
CA THR A 19 -0.31 0.90 9.61
C THR A 19 -0.33 1.82 8.40
N VAL A 20 -0.03 3.10 8.62
CA VAL A 20 0.00 4.14 7.60
C VAL A 20 1.36 4.84 7.58
N GLU A 21 1.67 5.55 6.50
CA GLU A 21 2.86 6.41 6.48
C GLU A 21 2.67 7.73 7.23
N GLN A 22 1.43 8.23 7.30
CA GLN A 22 1.09 9.52 7.91
C GLN A 22 -0.23 9.44 8.69
N ALA A 23 -0.21 9.95 9.92
CA ALA A 23 -1.41 10.10 10.75
C ALA A 23 -2.42 11.09 10.13
N GLY A 24 -3.70 10.91 10.45
CA GLY A 24 -4.81 11.69 9.90
C GLY A 24 -5.17 11.29 8.47
N LEU A 25 -4.56 10.24 7.91
CA LEU A 25 -4.99 9.65 6.65
C LEU A 25 -6.41 9.10 6.80
N LEU A 26 -7.28 9.42 5.85
CA LEU A 26 -8.64 8.91 5.80
C LEU A 26 -8.71 7.71 4.85
N PHE A 27 -9.36 6.64 5.30
CA PHE A 27 -9.67 5.51 4.45
C PHE A 27 -11.00 4.87 4.88
N ASP A 28 -11.67 4.24 3.94
CA ASP A 28 -12.93 3.55 4.17
C ASP A 28 -12.68 2.04 4.21
N MET A 29 -13.39 1.34 5.09
CA MET A 29 -13.63 -0.08 4.95
C MET A 29 -15.03 -0.28 4.38
N ASP A 30 -15.10 -0.93 3.22
CA ASP A 30 -16.35 -1.20 2.53
C ASP A 30 -16.77 -2.65 2.71
N LEU A 31 -18.05 -2.87 2.98
CA LEU A 31 -18.73 -4.14 2.85
C LEU A 31 -19.68 -4.08 1.65
N TYR A 32 -19.64 -5.14 0.84
CA TYR A 32 -20.59 -5.35 -0.24
C TYR A 32 -21.50 -6.51 0.12
N ALA A 33 -22.81 -6.32 0.05
CA ALA A 33 -23.80 -7.34 0.38
C ALA A 33 -24.93 -7.42 -0.67
N GLY A 34 -25.73 -8.48 -0.59
CA GLY A 34 -26.87 -8.71 -1.47
C GLY A 34 -26.51 -9.52 -2.72
N THR A 35 -27.29 -9.36 -3.79
CA THR A 35 -27.08 -10.11 -5.05
C THR A 35 -26.20 -9.32 -6.02
N PRO A 36 -25.60 -9.98 -7.04
CA PRO A 36 -24.85 -9.27 -8.07
C PRO A 36 -25.67 -8.17 -8.79
N GLU A 37 -26.98 -8.36 -8.94
CA GLU A 37 -27.90 -7.43 -9.60
C GLU A 37 -28.36 -6.28 -8.68
N ASN A 38 -28.29 -6.47 -7.37
CA ASN A 38 -28.70 -5.50 -6.37
C ASN A 38 -27.68 -5.46 -5.23
N ARG A 39 -26.45 -5.12 -5.59
CA ARG A 39 -25.34 -4.97 -4.64
C ARG A 39 -25.53 -3.69 -3.84
N GLU A 40 -25.38 -3.83 -2.53
CA GLU A 40 -25.45 -2.72 -1.59
C GLU A 40 -24.07 -2.44 -1.03
N THR A 41 -23.71 -1.17 -0.91
CA THR A 41 -22.45 -0.73 -0.32
C THR A 41 -22.69 -0.16 1.07
N TYR A 42 -21.96 -0.71 2.05
CA TYR A 42 -21.89 -0.22 3.42
C TYR A 42 -20.45 0.17 3.72
N LEU A 43 -20.23 1.27 4.42
CA LEU A 43 -18.89 1.74 4.69
C LEU A 43 -18.74 2.29 6.11
N TYR A 44 -17.51 2.26 6.59
CA TYR A 44 -17.06 2.96 7.79
C TYR A 44 -15.76 3.70 7.47
N THR A 45 -15.74 5.01 7.73
CA THR A 45 -14.57 5.85 7.50
C THR A 45 -13.68 5.87 8.74
N ILE A 46 -12.40 5.57 8.56
CA ILE A 46 -11.38 5.57 9.58
C ILE A 46 -10.46 6.77 9.37
N GLU A 47 -10.25 7.55 10.43
CA GLU A 47 -9.14 8.48 10.53
C GLU A 47 -7.98 7.81 11.26
N ALA A 48 -6.85 7.65 10.55
CA ALA A 48 -5.69 6.95 11.07
C ALA A 48 -5.08 7.71 12.27
N PRO A 49 -5.06 7.12 13.49
CA PRO A 49 -4.54 7.81 14.67
C PRO A 49 -3.00 7.88 14.63
N ALA A 50 -2.41 8.72 15.49
CA ALA A 50 -0.96 8.97 15.46
C ALA A 50 -0.11 7.70 15.62
N GLU A 51 -0.59 6.76 16.44
CA GLU A 51 0.07 5.50 16.75
C GLU A 51 0.20 4.59 15.53
N SER A 52 -0.74 4.68 14.57
CA SER A 52 -0.72 3.87 13.34
C SER A 52 0.41 4.24 12.37
N ALA A 53 1.01 5.43 12.52
CA ALA A 53 2.21 5.84 11.79
C ALA A 53 3.51 5.35 12.44
N ALA A 54 3.45 4.95 13.72
CA ALA A 54 4.59 4.42 14.46
C ALA A 54 4.69 2.89 14.40
N GLY A 55 3.61 2.20 14.03
CA GLY A 55 3.58 0.75 13.91
C GLY A 55 2.21 0.20 13.53
N TRP A 56 2.11 -1.13 13.52
CA TRP A 56 0.85 -1.83 13.35
C TRP A 56 -0.03 -1.63 14.59
N ILE A 57 -1.30 -1.28 14.37
CA ILE A 57 -2.30 -1.23 15.43
C ILE A 57 -3.51 -2.07 15.05
N PRO A 58 -4.19 -2.69 16.03
CA PRO A 58 -5.44 -3.41 15.78
C PRO A 58 -6.59 -2.41 15.54
N MET A 59 -7.53 -2.82 14.70
CA MET A 59 -8.81 -2.17 14.48
C MET A 59 -9.91 -3.21 14.61
N GLU A 60 -10.96 -2.90 15.37
CA GLU A 60 -12.16 -3.71 15.48
C GLU A 60 -13.35 -2.88 15.01
N LEU A 61 -14.07 -3.38 14.01
CA LEU A 61 -15.31 -2.79 13.51
C LEU A 61 -16.45 -3.78 13.68
N ARG A 62 -17.48 -3.40 14.42
CA ARG A 62 -18.70 -4.18 14.59
C ARG A 62 -19.61 -3.99 13.38
N TRP A 63 -20.51 -4.93 13.14
CA TRP A 63 -21.52 -4.79 12.09
C TRP A 63 -22.34 -3.50 12.20
N GLU A 64 -22.65 -3.06 13.41
CA GLU A 64 -23.39 -1.82 13.66
C GLU A 64 -22.64 -0.53 13.31
N ASP A 65 -21.31 -0.59 13.12
CA ASP A 65 -20.52 0.57 12.70
C ASP A 65 -20.73 0.90 11.22
N PHE A 66 -21.07 -0.11 10.40
CA PHE A 66 -21.23 0.05 8.97
C PHE A 66 -22.60 0.59 8.59
N HIS A 67 -22.59 1.62 7.73
CA HIS A 67 -23.81 2.29 7.29
C HIS A 67 -23.90 2.32 5.76
N ARG A 68 -25.11 2.22 5.24
CA ARG A 68 -25.37 2.24 3.80
C ARG A 68 -24.88 3.54 3.18
N ALA A 69 -24.15 3.43 2.07
CA ALA A 69 -23.50 4.56 1.44
C ALA A 69 -24.48 5.68 1.08
N ALA A 70 -24.02 6.93 1.18
CA ALA A 70 -24.87 8.12 1.04
C ALA A 70 -25.47 8.31 -0.36
N TRP A 71 -24.87 7.68 -1.37
CA TRP A 71 -25.32 7.73 -2.77
C TRP A 71 -26.30 6.62 -3.15
N GLU A 72 -26.63 5.72 -2.22
CA GLU A 72 -27.58 4.62 -2.46
C GLU A 72 -28.97 4.90 -1.89
N GLU A 73 -29.95 4.11 -2.32
CA GLU A 73 -31.25 4.04 -1.68
C GLU A 73 -31.10 3.61 -0.21
N ASN A 74 -31.89 4.18 0.71
CA ASN A 74 -31.80 3.91 2.14
C ASN A 74 -30.41 4.24 2.74
N ALA A 75 -29.77 5.29 2.23
CA ALA A 75 -28.55 5.88 2.79
C ALA A 75 -28.60 5.99 4.32
N GLY A 76 -27.52 5.60 4.98
CA GLY A 76 -27.41 5.61 6.44
C GLY A 76 -28.13 4.46 7.14
N ALA A 77 -28.77 3.53 6.42
CA ALA A 77 -29.31 2.33 7.07
C ALA A 77 -28.17 1.49 7.68
N PRO A 78 -28.32 0.97 8.92
CA PRO A 78 -27.30 0.14 9.54
C PRO A 78 -27.15 -1.19 8.79
N PHE A 79 -25.94 -1.75 8.80
CA PHE A 79 -25.69 -3.06 8.23
C PHE A 79 -26.36 -4.17 9.05
N ALA A 80 -27.08 -5.06 8.38
CA ALA A 80 -27.83 -6.16 9.00
C ALA A 80 -27.78 -7.46 8.16
N LYS A 81 -26.82 -7.56 7.22
CA LYS A 81 -26.75 -8.62 6.20
C LYS A 81 -25.46 -9.44 6.31
N ALA A 82 -25.07 -9.79 7.54
CA ALA A 82 -23.84 -10.56 7.80
C ALA A 82 -23.85 -11.96 7.15
N ASN A 83 -25.01 -12.46 6.73
CA ASN A 83 -25.18 -13.74 6.04
C ASN A 83 -25.14 -13.64 4.50
N GLU A 84 -24.95 -12.43 3.94
CA GLU A 84 -25.05 -12.17 2.49
C GLU A 84 -23.87 -11.32 1.96
N LEU A 85 -22.67 -11.44 2.54
CA LEU A 85 -21.51 -10.66 2.08
C LEU A 85 -20.97 -11.19 0.75
N VAL A 86 -20.73 -10.30 -0.20
CA VAL A 86 -20.18 -10.61 -1.53
C VAL A 86 -18.82 -9.94 -1.79
N GLY A 87 -18.32 -9.15 -0.84
CA GLY A 87 -16.96 -8.62 -0.88
C GLY A 87 -16.65 -7.65 0.24
N ILE A 88 -15.36 -7.36 0.39
CA ILE A 88 -14.82 -6.27 1.20
C ILE A 88 -13.82 -5.46 0.37
N ALA A 89 -13.63 -4.18 0.70
CA ALA A 89 -12.57 -3.36 0.12
C ALA A 89 -12.03 -2.33 1.12
N PHE A 90 -10.82 -1.85 0.87
CA PHE A 90 -10.26 -0.67 1.52
C PHE A 90 -10.18 0.45 0.49
N GLY A 91 -10.91 1.54 0.73
CA GLY A 91 -10.97 2.71 -0.15
C GLY A 91 -10.12 3.84 0.41
N MET A 92 -9.26 4.46 -0.41
CA MET A 92 -8.56 5.66 0.01
C MET A 92 -9.47 6.87 -0.18
N THR A 93 -9.75 7.61 0.88
CA THR A 93 -10.62 8.79 0.84
C THR A 93 -9.89 10.03 1.36
N THR A 94 -10.42 11.21 1.09
CA THR A 94 -9.82 12.48 1.52
C THR A 94 -10.87 13.57 1.64
N LEU A 95 -10.52 14.66 2.31
CA LEU A 95 -11.36 15.85 2.36
C LEU A 95 -11.42 16.51 0.96
N PRO A 96 -12.52 17.19 0.59
CA PRO A 96 -12.73 17.72 -0.76
C PRO A 96 -11.58 18.58 -1.34
N ASP A 97 -10.85 19.29 -0.47
CA ASP A 97 -9.75 20.19 -0.85
C ASP A 97 -8.36 19.65 -0.46
N ALA A 98 -8.25 18.38 -0.09
CA ALA A 98 -6.99 17.74 0.30
C ALA A 98 -6.51 16.74 -0.76
N PRO A 99 -5.18 16.58 -0.95
CA PRO A 99 -4.66 15.53 -1.82
C PRO A 99 -4.99 14.15 -1.24
N ASN A 100 -5.39 13.21 -2.09
CA ASN A 100 -5.53 11.79 -1.71
C ASN A 100 -4.21 11.06 -1.97
N VAL A 101 -3.24 11.25 -1.08
CA VAL A 101 -1.89 10.68 -1.20
C VAL A 101 -1.48 10.06 0.13
N GLY A 102 -0.98 8.83 0.08
CA GLY A 102 -0.43 8.12 1.22
C GLY A 102 -0.40 6.63 0.97
N SER A 103 0.12 5.88 1.94
CA SER A 103 0.16 4.42 1.91
C SER A 103 -0.56 3.84 3.11
N LEU A 104 -1.43 2.86 2.84
CA LEU A 104 -2.10 2.02 3.82
C LEU A 104 -1.57 0.58 3.66
N ARG A 105 -1.19 -0.04 4.78
CA ARG A 105 -0.89 -1.47 4.85
C ARG A 105 -1.88 -2.11 5.81
N VAL A 106 -2.44 -3.24 5.41
CA VAL A 106 -3.43 -4.01 6.16
C VAL A 106 -2.96 -5.46 6.23
N ASP A 107 -3.13 -6.09 7.38
CA ASP A 107 -2.82 -7.50 7.58
C ASP A 107 -3.82 -8.14 8.55
N ASP A 108 -3.79 -9.48 8.62
CA ASP A 108 -4.52 -10.30 9.59
C ASP A 108 -6.01 -9.93 9.70
N ILE A 109 -6.76 -10.01 8.60
CA ILE A 109 -8.21 -9.78 8.61
C ILE A 109 -8.93 -11.04 9.10
N TYR A 110 -9.76 -10.92 10.14
CA TYR A 110 -10.56 -12.02 10.70
C TYR A 110 -11.92 -11.54 11.25
N LEU A 111 -12.79 -12.50 11.58
CA LEU A 111 -14.08 -12.23 12.19
C LEU A 111 -13.94 -11.98 13.69
N LEU A 112 -14.48 -10.86 14.17
CA LEU A 112 -14.55 -10.54 15.58
C LEU A 112 -15.53 -11.50 16.29
N GLY A 113 -15.17 -12.02 17.46
CA GLY A 113 -16.08 -12.81 18.31
C GLY A 113 -16.36 -14.24 17.84
N ALA A 114 -16.00 -14.62 16.60
CA ALA A 114 -15.86 -16.02 16.25
C ALA A 114 -14.75 -16.62 17.12
N ASP A 115 -14.90 -17.85 17.62
CA ASP A 115 -13.88 -18.60 18.39
C ASP A 115 -12.57 -18.68 17.60
N SER A 116 -11.80 -17.59 17.62
CA SER A 116 -10.62 -17.38 16.83
C SER A 116 -9.43 -17.77 17.68
N ALA A 117 -8.51 -18.54 17.10
CA ALA A 117 -7.23 -18.86 17.72
C ALA A 117 -6.51 -17.57 18.17
N PRO A 118 -5.67 -17.61 19.23
CA PRO A 118 -5.03 -16.43 19.76
C PRO A 118 -4.23 -15.67 18.69
N LEU A 119 -4.41 -14.36 18.66
CA LEU A 119 -3.77 -13.43 17.73
C LEU A 119 -2.25 -13.45 17.93
N VAL A 120 -1.52 -13.71 16.85
CA VAL A 120 -0.09 -13.46 16.78
C VAL A 120 0.05 -12.05 16.21
N GLU A 121 0.57 -11.13 17.00
CA GLU A 121 0.91 -9.78 16.53
C GLU A 121 1.86 -9.90 15.32
N PRO A 122 1.65 -9.15 14.22
CA PRO A 122 2.55 -9.18 13.07
C PRO A 122 3.98 -8.94 13.54
N ALA A 123 4.88 -9.89 13.27
CA ALA A 123 6.26 -9.79 13.74
C ALA A 123 6.87 -8.48 13.24
N ALA A 124 7.28 -7.62 14.17
CA ALA A 124 8.11 -6.46 13.85
C ALA A 124 9.29 -6.94 13.01
N ASN A 125 9.55 -6.25 11.89
CA ASN A 125 10.61 -6.61 10.94
C ASN A 125 11.86 -7.11 11.69
N PRO A 126 12.43 -8.28 11.32
CA PRO A 126 13.64 -8.76 11.96
C PRO A 126 14.71 -7.67 11.90
N PRO A 127 15.57 -7.55 12.94
CA PRO A 127 16.71 -6.63 12.89
C PRO A 127 17.45 -6.87 11.59
N ALA A 128 17.80 -5.79 10.88
CA ALA A 128 18.66 -5.88 9.71
C ALA A 128 19.84 -6.78 10.06
N GLU A 129 19.95 -7.89 9.34
CA GLU A 129 21.10 -8.78 9.43
C GLU A 129 22.34 -7.89 9.28
N PRO A 130 23.32 -7.94 10.21
CA PRO A 130 24.49 -7.09 10.12
C PRO A 130 25.11 -7.35 8.74
N GLU A 131 25.22 -6.30 7.92
CA GLU A 131 25.96 -6.36 6.67
C GLU A 131 27.26 -7.08 6.97
N ALA A 132 27.43 -8.25 6.37
CA ALA A 132 28.70 -8.93 6.37
C ALA A 132 29.67 -7.95 5.72
N THR A 133 30.46 -7.25 6.55
CA THR A 133 31.61 -6.49 6.11
C THR A 133 32.41 -7.42 5.22
N GLU A 134 32.35 -7.18 3.91
CA GLU A 134 33.28 -7.83 3.01
C GLU A 134 34.69 -7.55 3.55
N PRO A 135 35.56 -8.57 3.64
CA PRO A 135 36.92 -8.34 4.09
C PRO A 135 37.54 -7.30 3.17
N VAL A 136 37.95 -6.18 3.75
CA VAL A 136 38.79 -5.19 3.08
C VAL A 136 39.97 -5.95 2.49
N GLU A 137 40.00 -6.08 1.17
CA GLU A 137 41.09 -6.71 0.45
C GLU A 137 42.34 -5.87 0.70
N GLU A 138 43.13 -6.30 1.68
CA GLU A 138 44.36 -5.65 2.09
C GLU A 138 45.29 -5.50 0.90
N ALA A 139 45.69 -4.25 0.68
CA ALA A 139 46.65 -3.82 -0.31
C ALA A 139 47.93 -4.65 -0.27
N ARG A 140 48.02 -5.68 -1.12
CA ARG A 140 49.26 -6.42 -1.36
C ARG A 140 50.18 -5.61 -2.27
N ARG A 141 50.83 -4.60 -1.71
CA ARG A 141 52.00 -3.97 -2.32
C ARG A 141 53.24 -4.84 -2.11
N ARG A 142 53.75 -5.44 -3.20
CA ARG A 142 55.16 -5.35 -3.68
C ARG A 142 55.54 -6.57 -4.52
N GLY A 143 55.91 -6.32 -5.78
CA GLY A 143 56.52 -7.31 -6.67
C GLY A 143 56.79 -6.78 -8.08
N LEU A 144 57.61 -5.73 -8.17
CA LEU A 144 58.47 -5.26 -9.27
C LEU A 144 58.25 -5.75 -10.73
N ASN A 145 58.18 -4.75 -11.61
CA ASN A 145 58.85 -4.61 -12.92
C ASN A 145 58.60 -5.66 -14.02
N CYS A 146 57.97 -5.23 -15.12
CA CYS A 146 58.63 -5.05 -16.42
C CYS A 146 57.59 -4.78 -17.54
N GLY A 147 57.76 -3.68 -18.29
CA GLY A 147 57.30 -3.59 -19.68
C GLY A 147 56.29 -2.48 -20.02
N GLY A 148 56.81 -1.30 -20.40
CA GLY A 148 56.25 -0.31 -21.36
C GLY A 148 54.91 0.36 -21.02
N ALA A 149 54.84 1.65 -20.66
CA ALA A 149 55.11 2.83 -21.50
C ALA A 149 54.56 2.63 -22.93
N ALA A 150 53.71 3.47 -23.53
CA ALA A 150 53.21 4.81 -23.28
C ALA A 150 51.99 4.98 -24.25
N LEU A 151 51.04 5.90 -24.12
CA LEU A 151 51.13 7.34 -24.32
C LEU A 151 49.69 7.88 -24.18
N ALA A 152 49.50 8.93 -23.38
CA ALA A 152 48.46 9.93 -23.67
C ALA A 152 49.02 10.86 -24.76
N PRO A 153 48.16 11.55 -25.54
CA PRO A 153 47.94 12.94 -25.16
C PRO A 153 46.55 13.52 -25.46
N PHE A 154 46.30 14.61 -24.75
CA PHE A 154 45.33 15.67 -25.00
C PHE A 154 45.35 16.22 -26.44
N ALA A 155 44.18 16.56 -26.97
CA ALA A 155 43.96 17.64 -27.94
C ALA A 155 42.46 18.02 -27.93
N LEU A 156 42.08 19.15 -27.33
CA LEU A 156 41.95 20.48 -27.96
C LEU A 156 40.64 20.68 -28.76
N VAL A 157 39.75 21.44 -28.11
CA VAL A 157 38.91 22.54 -28.63
C VAL A 157 39.13 22.92 -30.11
N GLY A 158 38.05 22.98 -30.89
CA GLY A 158 38.03 23.82 -32.09
C GLY A 158 36.88 23.58 -33.08
N PHE A 159 36.00 24.60 -33.19
CA PHE A 159 35.25 25.04 -34.38
C PHE A 159 34.25 24.06 -35.03
N ALA A 160 32.93 24.27 -34.88
CA ALA A 160 32.10 25.33 -35.47
C ALA A 160 31.87 25.19 -37.00
N PHE A 161 30.63 25.52 -37.38
CA PHE A 161 30.15 25.77 -38.75
C PHE A 161 30.12 24.57 -39.71
N LEU A 162 28.93 23.98 -39.84
CA LEU A 162 28.21 23.90 -41.12
C LEU A 162 26.77 23.46 -40.85
N GLN A 163 25.98 24.40 -40.34
CA GLN A 163 24.61 24.55 -40.83
C GLN A 163 24.65 24.66 -42.36
N LYS A 164 23.57 24.20 -43.01
CA LYS A 164 23.04 24.68 -44.31
C LYS A 164 23.14 23.71 -45.48
N ARG A 165 22.26 22.70 -45.49
CA ARG A 165 21.51 22.12 -46.65
C ARG A 165 21.10 20.69 -46.28
N SER A 166 19.90 20.45 -45.75
CA SER A 166 18.78 20.06 -46.63
C SER A 166 17.44 20.10 -45.87
N ARG A 167 16.88 21.30 -45.67
CA ARG A 167 15.42 21.44 -45.59
C ARG A 167 14.91 21.56 -47.02
N ASN A 168 14.31 20.49 -47.53
CA ASN A 168 13.16 20.49 -48.46
C ASN A 168 13.09 19.14 -49.20
N VAL A 169 12.26 18.23 -48.70
CA VAL A 169 11.64 17.18 -49.50
C VAL A 169 10.12 17.26 -49.29
N ARG A 170 9.47 17.86 -50.29
CA ARG A 170 8.18 17.51 -50.91
C ARG A 170 6.94 17.33 -50.03
N ARG A 171 5.99 18.26 -50.19
CA ARG A 171 4.68 17.92 -50.78
C ARG A 171 4.73 18.30 -52.27
#